data_AF-A0A0C1ZPH0-F1
#
_entry.id   AF-A0A0C1ZPH0-F1
#
_cell.length_a   1.000
_cell.length_b   1.000
_cell.length_c   1.000
_cell.angle_alpha   90.00
_cell.angle_beta   90.00
_cell.angle_gamma   90.00
#
_symmetry.space_group_name_H-M   'P 1'
#
loop_
_entity.id
_entity.type
_entity.pdbx_description
1 polymer ?
#
loop_
_entity_poly.entity_id
_entity_poly.type
_entity_poly.pdbx_seq_one_letter_code
_entity_poly.pdbx_strand_id
1 'polypeptide(L)'
;MKPVEAQRLVELRDLSRFLAGRVGARWSALALVAGLLGCSASGVDSEVKQQAEQATHQGSSPPTATQLPASVDPEGSLPTSNQSTKASASGREALARAENGGRAMRVLVTGFNDWEQLGEPPNLWRCRDNPSCRLLLGEPHAEAPRDHAGPLVQRLRARAPDIEWRFATMPVTWGVASPVPTDVDVIINIGLGVYDRFDALQLEVGAYNQREGTDAAGVARAEPIDDAAPPILDAPDGSPMKARIEALTGRTIASYEVLAAPARADNSYLCNETHYGALATLVGAGGEADRLEAVYFLHIPYAKSGDYESLAEGVTGVVLSLVGGE
;
A
#
# COMPACT_ATOMS: atom_id res chain seq x y z
N MET A 1 -34.74 -15.46 2.09
CA MET A 1 -33.65 -14.78 2.84
C MET A 1 -33.49 -13.40 2.26
N LYS A 2 -33.42 -12.37 3.10
CA LYS A 2 -33.25 -11.00 2.63
C LYS A 2 -31.79 -10.84 2.14
N PRO A 3 -31.55 -10.11 1.04
CA PRO A 3 -30.20 -9.97 0.46
C PRO A 3 -29.14 -9.43 1.44
N VAL A 4 -29.57 -8.72 2.49
CA VAL A 4 -28.69 -8.18 3.55
C VAL A 4 -28.09 -9.29 4.45
N GLU A 5 -28.77 -10.44 4.62
CA GLU A 5 -28.27 -11.54 5.45
C GLU A 5 -27.20 -12.38 4.74
N ALA A 6 -27.27 -12.47 3.41
CA ALA A 6 -26.26 -13.17 2.61
C ALA A 6 -24.90 -12.43 2.61
N GLN A 7 -24.94 -11.09 2.61
CA GLN A 7 -23.73 -10.26 2.59
C GLN A 7 -22.97 -10.30 3.92
N ARG A 8 -23.69 -10.27 5.06
CA ARG A 8 -23.08 -10.45 6.40
C ARG A 8 -22.46 -11.83 6.60
N LEU A 9 -22.99 -12.87 5.96
CA LEU A 9 -22.45 -14.23 6.04
C LEU A 9 -21.15 -14.42 5.24
N VAL A 10 -20.94 -13.62 4.19
CA VAL A 10 -19.67 -13.58 3.44
C VAL A 10 -18.60 -12.84 4.26
N GLU A 11 -18.93 -11.66 4.80
CA GLU A 11 -18.00 -10.87 5.64
C GLU A 11 -17.53 -11.64 6.90
N LEU A 12 -18.43 -12.39 7.55
CA LEU A 12 -18.07 -13.20 8.72
C LEU A 12 -17.22 -14.43 8.37
N ARG A 13 -17.36 -14.98 7.16
CA ARG A 13 -16.53 -16.10 6.68
C ARG A 13 -15.13 -15.66 6.32
N ASP A 14 -14.99 -14.48 5.74
CA ASP A 14 -13.67 -13.94 5.37
C ASP A 14 -12.91 -13.50 6.61
N LEU A 15 -13.59 -12.90 7.60
CA LEU A 15 -13.01 -12.57 8.90
C LEU A 15 -12.57 -13.82 9.68
N SER A 16 -13.35 -14.91 9.66
CA SER A 16 -12.97 -16.15 10.36
C SER A 16 -11.77 -16.85 9.72
N ARG A 17 -11.63 -16.80 8.39
CA ARG A 17 -10.48 -17.37 7.67
C ARG A 17 -9.21 -16.55 7.89
N PHE A 18 -9.33 -15.22 7.92
CA PHE A 18 -8.23 -14.33 8.23
C PHE A 18 -7.70 -14.55 9.66
N LEU A 19 -8.60 -14.69 10.64
CA LEU A 19 -8.23 -14.99 12.03
C LEU A 19 -7.63 -16.40 12.19
N ALA A 20 -8.15 -17.41 11.46
CA ALA A 20 -7.59 -18.76 11.48
C ALA A 20 -6.15 -18.81 10.92
N GLY A 21 -5.84 -18.01 9.90
CA GLY A 21 -4.48 -17.88 9.36
C GLY A 21 -3.47 -17.28 10.35
N ARG A 22 -3.91 -16.30 11.16
CA ARG A 22 -3.04 -15.66 12.18
C ARG A 22 -2.86 -16.50 13.45
N VAL A 23 -3.87 -17.26 13.86
CA VAL A 23 -3.78 -18.13 15.04
C VAL A 23 -2.97 -19.39 14.73
N GLY A 24 -3.07 -19.97 13.53
CA GLY A 24 -2.27 -21.15 13.13
C GLY A 24 -0.75 -20.95 13.18
N ALA A 25 -0.27 -19.73 12.90
CA ALA A 25 1.15 -19.38 12.95
C ALA A 25 1.71 -19.31 14.38
N ARG A 26 0.89 -18.93 15.38
CA ARG A 26 1.34 -18.81 16.78
C ARG A 26 1.35 -20.13 17.55
N TRP A 27 0.58 -21.13 17.13
CA TRP A 27 0.51 -22.43 17.83
C TRP A 27 1.56 -23.45 17.36
N SER A 28 2.14 -23.26 16.16
CA SER A 28 3.21 -24.12 15.66
C SER A 28 4.54 -23.93 16.41
N ALA A 29 4.75 -22.74 17.00
CA ALA A 29 5.93 -22.47 17.84
C ALA A 29 5.82 -23.06 19.26
N LEU A 30 4.62 -23.23 19.82
CA LEU A 30 4.42 -23.81 21.16
C LEU A 30 4.46 -25.36 21.14
N ALA A 31 4.09 -25.99 20.02
CA ALA A 31 4.14 -27.45 19.90
C ALA A 31 5.57 -28.00 19.78
N LEU A 32 6.55 -27.19 19.36
CA LEU A 32 7.94 -27.62 19.23
C LEU A 32 8.73 -27.57 20.56
N VAL A 33 8.24 -26.85 21.57
CA VAL A 33 8.88 -26.75 22.90
C VAL A 33 8.34 -27.81 23.87
N ALA A 34 7.09 -28.27 23.69
CA ALA A 34 6.50 -29.33 24.51
C ALA A 34 7.01 -30.75 24.15
N GLY A 35 7.65 -30.94 22.99
CA GLY A 35 8.22 -32.22 22.57
C GLY A 35 9.58 -32.58 23.20
N LEU A 36 10.21 -31.65 23.93
CA LEU A 36 11.55 -31.83 24.52
C LEU A 36 11.55 -32.03 26.03
N LEU A 37 10.39 -31.99 26.68
CA LEU A 37 10.24 -32.23 28.12
C LEU A 37 9.13 -33.25 28.34
N GLY A 38 9.50 -34.53 28.37
CA GLY A 38 8.58 -35.65 28.56
C GLY A 38 7.82 -35.59 29.88
N CYS A 39 6.68 -34.90 29.90
CA CYS A 39 5.72 -34.92 30.99
C CYS A 39 4.35 -35.36 30.46
N SER A 40 3.93 -36.55 30.89
CA SER A 40 2.54 -37.01 30.78
C SER A 40 1.68 -36.24 31.78
N ALA A 41 0.52 -35.74 31.34
CA ALA A 41 -0.51 -35.24 32.24
C ALA A 41 -1.90 -35.67 31.74
N SER A 42 -2.44 -36.68 32.39
CA SER A 42 -3.87 -36.98 32.50
C SER A 42 -4.53 -35.97 33.44
N GLY A 43 -5.67 -35.40 33.08
CA GLY A 43 -6.52 -34.65 34.01
C GLY A 43 -7.32 -33.53 33.34
N VAL A 44 -8.59 -33.82 33.08
CA VAL A 44 -9.58 -32.87 32.56
C VAL A 44 -10.41 -32.32 33.73
N ASP A 45 -10.90 -31.11 33.53
CA ASP A 45 -12.15 -30.54 34.04
C ASP A 45 -12.16 -29.72 35.34
N SER A 46 -12.93 -28.63 35.22
CA SER A 46 -13.48 -27.72 36.23
C SER A 46 -12.58 -26.59 36.73
N GLU A 47 -12.76 -25.38 36.17
CA GLU A 47 -12.69 -24.06 36.85
C GLU A 47 -12.60 -22.87 35.86
N VAL A 48 -13.53 -22.69 34.93
CA VAL A 48 -13.78 -21.35 34.35
C VAL A 48 -15.25 -21.25 33.92
N LYS A 49 -16.17 -21.24 34.88
CA LYS A 49 -17.59 -20.94 34.62
C LYS A 49 -18.28 -20.17 35.74
N GLN A 50 -17.55 -19.25 36.38
CA GLN A 50 -18.11 -18.30 37.35
C GLN A 50 -17.33 -16.99 37.30
N GLN A 51 -17.70 -16.07 36.41
CA GLN A 51 -17.43 -14.62 36.54
C GLN A 51 -18.17 -13.82 35.46
N ALA A 52 -19.47 -14.08 35.32
CA ALA A 52 -20.34 -13.28 34.45
C ALA A 52 -21.74 -13.21 35.07
N GLU A 53 -21.84 -12.64 36.26
CA GLU A 53 -23.12 -12.25 36.90
C GLU A 53 -22.82 -11.43 38.15
N GLN A 54 -22.62 -10.12 38.00
CA GLN A 54 -22.81 -9.10 39.05
C GLN A 54 -22.45 -7.71 38.50
N ALA A 55 -23.43 -7.01 37.94
CA ALA A 55 -23.57 -5.55 38.03
C ALA A 55 -24.79 -5.07 37.23
N THR A 56 -25.97 -5.12 37.84
CA THR A 56 -27.10 -4.29 37.44
C THR A 56 -27.97 -3.93 38.64
N HIS A 57 -28.40 -2.66 38.67
CA HIS A 57 -29.42 -2.00 39.49
C HIS A 57 -29.04 -1.37 40.84
N GLN A 58 -28.92 -0.04 40.82
CA GLN A 58 -29.69 0.99 41.58
C GLN A 58 -29.21 2.36 41.02
N GLY A 59 -29.98 3.38 40.61
CA GLY A 59 -31.37 3.77 40.84
C GLY A 59 -31.43 5.00 41.75
N SER A 60 -31.57 6.25 41.23
CA SER A 60 -32.46 7.35 41.74
C SER A 60 -32.11 8.77 41.22
N SER A 61 -33.16 9.59 41.12
CA SER A 61 -33.42 10.86 40.37
C SER A 61 -32.93 12.22 40.99
N PRO A 62 -33.16 13.40 40.34
CA PRO A 62 -32.46 14.70 40.51
C PRO A 62 -33.27 15.73 41.36
N PRO A 63 -32.93 17.05 41.54
CA PRO A 63 -32.90 18.15 40.52
C PRO A 63 -31.78 19.22 40.76
N THR A 64 -31.51 20.24 39.92
CA THR A 64 -32.09 21.61 40.00
C THR A 64 -31.35 22.55 39.02
N ALA A 65 -32.08 23.47 38.38
CA ALA A 65 -31.60 24.51 37.47
C ALA A 65 -31.26 25.84 38.20
N THR A 66 -30.36 26.68 37.65
CA THR A 66 -30.43 28.17 37.67
C THR A 66 -29.47 28.83 36.63
N GLN A 67 -30.10 29.68 35.80
CA GLN A 67 -29.75 30.86 34.97
C GLN A 67 -28.31 31.44 34.81
N LEU A 68 -27.94 31.69 33.53
CA LEU A 68 -27.57 32.96 32.78
C LEU A 68 -27.00 34.20 33.54
N PRO A 69 -26.26 35.18 32.92
CA PRO A 69 -26.37 35.64 31.51
C PRO A 69 -25.10 36.23 30.78
N ALA A 70 -25.34 36.67 29.53
CA ALA A 70 -24.91 37.92 28.86
C ALA A 70 -23.50 38.08 28.20
N SER A 71 -23.52 38.03 26.85
CA SER A 71 -23.13 39.08 25.86
C SER A 71 -21.79 39.81 25.98
N VAL A 72 -20.98 39.82 24.90
CA VAL A 72 -20.48 41.02 24.16
C VAL A 72 -19.96 40.60 22.75
N ASP A 73 -20.53 41.20 21.70
CA ASP A 73 -19.88 41.55 20.41
C ASP A 73 -19.65 43.09 20.46
N PRO A 74 -18.62 43.73 19.85
CA PRO A 74 -18.59 43.86 18.38
C PRO A 74 -17.22 44.11 17.66
N GLU A 75 -17.29 44.04 16.33
CA GLU A 75 -16.56 44.84 15.31
C GLU A 75 -15.03 44.76 15.11
N GLY A 76 -14.62 44.56 13.85
CA GLY A 76 -13.47 45.30 13.28
C GLY A 76 -12.51 44.56 12.33
N SER A 77 -12.84 44.58 11.03
CA SER A 77 -11.94 44.83 9.87
C SER A 77 -10.63 44.05 9.66
N LEU A 78 -10.54 43.32 8.53
CA LEU A 78 -9.69 43.60 7.34
C LEU A 78 -9.53 42.33 6.47
N PRO A 79 -9.76 42.38 5.13
CA PRO A 79 -9.43 41.27 4.24
C PRO A 79 -7.97 41.38 3.78
N THR A 80 -7.11 40.46 4.22
CA THR A 80 -5.78 40.28 3.61
C THR A 80 -5.91 39.36 2.40
N SER A 81 -5.84 39.99 1.22
CA SER A 81 -5.70 39.32 -0.07
C SER A 81 -4.35 38.60 -0.16
N ASN A 82 -4.31 37.32 0.21
CA ASN A 82 -3.20 36.41 -0.12
C ASN A 82 -3.44 35.78 -1.49
N GLN A 83 -3.15 36.52 -2.56
CA GLN A 83 -3.01 35.98 -3.91
C GLN A 83 -1.59 36.22 -4.41
N SER A 84 -0.59 35.48 -3.91
CA SER A 84 0.73 35.42 -4.57
C SER A 84 1.59 34.25 -4.07
N THR A 85 1.19 33.01 -4.36
CA THR A 85 2.10 31.83 -4.24
C THR A 85 1.95 30.83 -5.39
N LYS A 86 1.00 30.98 -6.31
CA LYS A 86 0.85 30.07 -7.46
C LYS A 86 1.81 30.33 -8.63
N ALA A 87 2.42 31.51 -8.71
CA ALA A 87 3.31 31.86 -9.82
C ALA A 87 4.74 31.28 -9.68
N SER A 88 5.12 30.82 -8.49
CA SER A 88 6.47 30.30 -8.20
C SER A 88 6.61 28.79 -8.35
N ALA A 89 5.51 28.03 -8.42
CA ALA A 89 5.53 26.58 -8.67
C ALA A 89 5.76 26.28 -10.16
N SER A 90 5.01 26.94 -11.07
CA SER A 90 5.13 26.66 -12.51
C SER A 90 6.47 27.07 -13.11
N GLY A 91 7.15 28.06 -12.53
CA GLY A 91 8.50 28.47 -12.94
C GLY A 91 9.57 27.43 -12.63
N ARG A 92 9.44 26.69 -11.51
CA ARG A 92 10.41 25.63 -11.14
C ARG A 92 10.24 24.37 -11.98
N GLU A 93 9.01 24.04 -12.35
CA GLU A 93 8.73 22.92 -13.27
C GLU A 93 9.22 23.19 -14.69
N ALA A 94 9.07 24.42 -15.18
CA ALA A 94 9.62 24.84 -16.47
C ALA A 94 11.16 24.79 -16.49
N LEU A 95 11.82 25.15 -15.39
CA LEU A 95 13.28 25.06 -15.23
C LEU A 95 13.75 23.60 -15.14
N ALA A 96 13.07 22.74 -14.39
CA ALA A 96 13.40 21.31 -14.32
C ALA A 96 13.24 20.60 -15.69
N ARG A 97 12.24 20.99 -16.50
CA ARG A 97 12.11 20.51 -17.90
C ARG A 97 13.22 21.02 -18.81
N ALA A 98 13.69 22.25 -18.61
CA ALA A 98 14.80 22.81 -19.37
C ALA A 98 16.15 22.15 -19.01
N GLU A 99 16.35 21.79 -17.75
CA GLU A 99 17.54 21.06 -17.27
C GLU A 99 17.61 19.63 -17.83
N ASN A 100 16.46 18.99 -18.10
CA ASN A 100 16.38 17.65 -18.69
C ASN A 100 16.47 17.59 -20.24
N GLY A 101 16.94 18.67 -20.88
CA GLY A 101 17.24 18.67 -22.33
C GLY A 101 16.03 18.47 -23.24
N GLY A 102 14.81 18.74 -22.77
CA GLY A 102 13.58 18.66 -23.56
C GLY A 102 13.09 17.23 -23.87
N ARG A 103 13.65 16.20 -23.22
CA ARG A 103 13.23 14.81 -23.41
C ARG A 103 12.10 14.44 -22.45
N ALA A 104 11.12 13.68 -22.94
CA ALA A 104 10.02 13.15 -22.13
C ALA A 104 10.53 12.30 -20.95
N MET A 105 9.93 12.50 -19.78
CA MET A 105 10.13 11.65 -18.60
C MET A 105 9.58 10.25 -18.88
N ARG A 106 10.30 9.21 -18.48
CA ARG A 106 9.92 7.81 -18.60
C ARG A 106 9.54 7.26 -17.25
N VAL A 107 8.32 6.77 -17.14
CA VAL A 107 7.80 6.25 -15.87
C VAL A 107 7.35 4.82 -16.09
N LEU A 108 7.90 3.90 -15.28
CA LEU A 108 7.41 2.53 -15.19
C LEU A 108 6.43 2.43 -14.02
N VAL A 109 5.20 1.98 -14.31
CA VAL A 109 4.22 1.64 -13.29
C VAL A 109 3.99 0.14 -13.30
N THR A 110 4.15 -0.51 -12.15
CA THR A 110 3.98 -1.96 -12.02
C THR A 110 2.84 -2.32 -11.06
N GLY A 111 2.30 -3.52 -11.23
CA GLY A 111 1.32 -4.12 -10.33
C GLY A 111 1.54 -5.62 -10.19
N PHE A 112 0.95 -6.23 -9.18
CA PHE A 112 1.05 -7.66 -8.92
C PHE A 112 -0.19 -8.42 -9.40
N ASN A 113 0.05 -9.61 -9.96
CA ASN A 113 -0.99 -10.58 -10.28
C ASN A 113 -1.59 -11.18 -8.99
N ASP A 114 -2.53 -12.10 -9.13
CA ASP A 114 -3.12 -12.82 -8.01
C ASP A 114 -2.08 -13.75 -7.34
N TRP A 115 -2.23 -13.97 -6.03
CA TRP A 115 -1.32 -14.81 -5.24
C TRP A 115 -1.98 -16.07 -4.67
N GLU A 116 -3.31 -16.11 -4.62
CA GLU A 116 -4.06 -17.19 -3.99
C GLU A 116 -5.07 -17.84 -4.93
N GLN A 117 -5.46 -19.08 -4.61
CA GLN A 117 -6.47 -19.85 -5.35
C GLN A 117 -6.10 -20.11 -6.82
N LEU A 118 -4.82 -20.20 -7.16
CA LEU A 118 -4.32 -20.17 -8.56
C LEU A 118 -4.52 -21.46 -9.37
N GLY A 119 -5.02 -22.53 -8.74
CA GLY A 119 -5.19 -23.86 -9.36
C GLY A 119 -3.93 -24.72 -9.27
N GLU A 120 -4.00 -25.91 -9.88
CA GLU A 120 -2.92 -26.91 -9.91
C GLU A 120 -2.68 -27.36 -11.36
N PRO A 121 -1.55 -26.99 -12.01
CA PRO A 121 -0.49 -26.11 -11.49
C PRO A 121 -0.96 -24.65 -11.32
N PRO A 122 -0.28 -23.84 -10.49
CA PRO A 122 -0.67 -22.45 -10.24
C PRO A 122 -0.54 -21.59 -11.52
N ASN A 123 -1.62 -20.88 -11.87
CA ASN A 123 -1.57 -19.87 -12.92
C ASN A 123 -1.05 -18.52 -12.39
N LEU A 124 0.27 -18.32 -12.49
CA LEU A 124 0.97 -17.12 -12.02
C LEU A 124 0.63 -15.83 -12.79
N TRP A 125 -0.03 -15.95 -13.94
CA TRP A 125 -0.47 -14.80 -14.77
C TRP A 125 -1.92 -14.42 -14.54
N ARG A 126 -2.61 -15.08 -13.60
CA ARG A 126 -3.99 -14.74 -13.31
C ARG A 126 -4.07 -13.35 -12.70
N CYS A 127 -4.88 -12.49 -13.31
CA CYS A 127 -5.28 -11.21 -12.77
C CYS A 127 -6.80 -11.16 -12.68
N ARG A 128 -7.34 -11.34 -11.48
CA ARG A 128 -8.78 -11.30 -11.22
C ARG A 128 -9.09 -10.56 -9.92
N ASP A 129 -8.32 -10.84 -8.88
CA ASP A 129 -8.62 -10.42 -7.52
C ASP A 129 -7.65 -9.35 -7.00
N ASN A 130 -6.41 -9.34 -7.49
CA ASN A 130 -5.42 -8.36 -7.05
C ASN A 130 -5.73 -6.98 -7.65
N PRO A 131 -6.05 -5.96 -6.84
CA PRO A 131 -6.44 -4.66 -7.38
C PRO A 131 -5.33 -3.99 -8.18
N SER A 132 -4.06 -4.25 -7.87
CA SER A 132 -2.94 -3.61 -8.56
C SER A 132 -2.85 -4.05 -10.03
N CYS A 133 -3.01 -5.34 -10.35
CA CYS A 133 -3.10 -5.77 -11.75
C CYS A 133 -4.40 -5.31 -12.41
N ARG A 134 -5.52 -5.27 -11.68
CA ARG A 134 -6.83 -4.84 -12.20
C ARG A 134 -6.81 -3.38 -12.65
N LEU A 135 -6.13 -2.52 -11.90
CA LEU A 135 -5.91 -1.13 -12.30
C LEU A 135 -5.14 -1.00 -13.62
N LEU A 136 -4.23 -1.94 -13.91
CA LEU A 136 -3.39 -1.92 -15.10
C LEU A 136 -4.02 -2.63 -16.31
N LEU A 137 -4.76 -3.72 -16.09
CA LEU A 137 -5.31 -4.56 -17.16
C LEU A 137 -6.80 -4.33 -17.43
N GLY A 138 -7.56 -3.79 -16.47
CA GLY A 138 -9.00 -3.66 -16.60
C GLY A 138 -9.68 -5.00 -16.35
N GLU A 139 -10.04 -5.73 -17.41
CA GLU A 139 -10.78 -7.00 -17.33
C GLU A 139 -9.95 -8.19 -16.83
N PRO A 140 -10.57 -9.32 -16.40
CA PRO A 140 -9.81 -10.44 -15.86
C PRO A 140 -8.94 -11.08 -16.94
N HIS A 141 -7.71 -11.44 -16.58
CA HIS A 141 -6.76 -12.07 -17.48
C HIS A 141 -6.20 -13.35 -16.85
N ALA A 142 -5.83 -14.31 -17.70
CA ALA A 142 -5.26 -15.60 -17.29
C ALA A 142 -3.91 -15.89 -17.98
N GLU A 143 -3.42 -14.97 -18.80
CA GLU A 143 -2.19 -15.10 -19.58
C GLU A 143 -1.33 -13.86 -19.38
N ALA A 144 -0.03 -13.96 -19.70
CA ALA A 144 0.87 -12.82 -19.67
C ALA A 144 0.32 -11.70 -20.58
N PRO A 145 0.10 -10.48 -20.05
CA PRO A 145 -0.52 -9.42 -20.82
C PRO A 145 0.45 -8.94 -21.91
N ARG A 146 -0.09 -8.76 -23.12
CA ARG A 146 0.62 -8.06 -24.22
C ARG A 146 0.40 -6.57 -24.17
N ASP A 147 -0.76 -6.16 -23.67
CA ASP A 147 -1.23 -4.79 -23.63
C ASP A 147 -1.77 -4.45 -22.23
N HIS A 148 -1.68 -3.16 -21.89
CA HIS A 148 -2.21 -2.60 -20.65
C HIS A 148 -3.20 -1.50 -21.01
N ALA A 149 -4.45 -1.68 -20.58
CA ALA A 149 -5.58 -0.82 -20.93
C ALA A 149 -6.55 -0.62 -19.75
N GLY A 150 -6.12 -0.91 -18.54
CA GLY A 150 -6.92 -0.73 -17.33
C GLY A 150 -7.20 0.74 -16.97
N PRO A 151 -8.08 0.97 -15.99
CA PRO A 151 -8.58 2.30 -15.67
C PRO A 151 -7.49 3.28 -15.20
N LEU A 152 -6.41 2.79 -14.57
CA LEU A 152 -5.26 3.63 -14.20
C LEU A 152 -4.46 4.03 -15.44
N VAL A 153 -4.21 3.08 -16.34
CA VAL A 153 -3.41 3.31 -17.56
C VAL A 153 -4.05 4.37 -18.45
N GLN A 154 -5.36 4.26 -18.66
CA GLN A 154 -6.11 5.22 -19.48
C GLN A 154 -6.03 6.63 -18.89
N ARG A 155 -6.19 6.76 -17.57
CA ARG A 155 -6.14 8.05 -16.87
C ARG A 155 -4.76 8.71 -16.93
N LEU A 156 -3.69 7.94 -16.66
CA LEU A 156 -2.33 8.46 -16.68
C LEU A 156 -1.95 8.97 -18.08
N ARG A 157 -2.23 8.18 -19.12
CA ARG A 157 -2.00 8.58 -20.51
C ARG A 157 -2.80 9.81 -20.92
N ALA A 158 -4.05 9.92 -20.46
CA ALA A 158 -4.91 11.05 -20.79
C ALA A 158 -4.49 12.35 -20.09
N ARG A 159 -4.05 12.29 -18.82
CA ARG A 159 -3.74 13.46 -18.01
C ARG A 159 -2.30 13.97 -18.17
N ALA A 160 -1.38 13.08 -18.50
CA ALA A 160 0.02 13.43 -18.72
C ALA A 160 0.53 12.76 -20.02
N PRO A 161 0.07 13.24 -21.19
CA PRO A 161 0.45 12.67 -22.48
C PRO A 161 1.93 12.88 -22.84
N ASP A 162 2.59 13.85 -22.20
CA ASP A 162 4.01 14.17 -22.42
C ASP A 162 4.97 13.24 -21.66
N ILE A 163 4.45 12.34 -20.82
CA ILE A 163 5.22 11.31 -20.12
C ILE A 163 5.22 10.02 -20.95
N GLU A 164 6.41 9.42 -21.14
CA GLU A 164 6.55 8.08 -21.71
C GLU A 164 6.18 7.04 -20.64
N TRP A 165 4.92 6.65 -20.63
CA TRP A 165 4.39 5.65 -19.70
C TRP A 165 4.69 4.21 -20.15
N ARG A 166 5.28 3.43 -19.26
CA ARG A 166 5.45 1.98 -19.38
C ARG A 166 4.68 1.29 -18.27
N PHE A 167 4.08 0.14 -18.59
CA PHE A 167 3.25 -0.62 -17.66
C PHE A 167 3.68 -2.08 -17.69
N ALA A 168 3.69 -2.72 -16.53
CA ALA A 168 3.95 -4.15 -16.39
C ALA A 168 3.13 -4.73 -15.25
N THR A 169 2.72 -5.99 -15.38
CA THR A 169 2.30 -6.79 -14.22
C THR A 169 3.33 -7.85 -13.90
N MET A 170 3.43 -8.20 -12.62
CA MET A 170 4.41 -9.13 -12.09
C MET A 170 3.71 -10.29 -11.39
N PRO A 171 4.10 -11.55 -11.64
CA PRO A 171 3.68 -12.65 -10.78
C PRO A 171 4.15 -12.41 -9.33
N VAL A 172 3.36 -12.89 -8.37
CA VAL A 172 3.71 -12.83 -6.95
C VAL A 172 4.70 -13.95 -6.64
N THR A 173 5.91 -13.86 -7.19
CA THR A 173 7.02 -14.81 -7.00
C THR A 173 8.30 -14.11 -6.54
N TRP A 174 9.13 -14.79 -5.73
CA TRP A 174 10.41 -14.24 -5.27
C TRP A 174 11.33 -13.85 -6.43
N GLY A 175 11.98 -12.69 -6.31
CA GLY A 175 12.94 -12.19 -7.31
C GLY A 175 12.33 -11.69 -8.62
N VAL A 176 11.00 -11.56 -8.71
CA VAL A 176 10.30 -11.16 -9.95
C VAL A 176 10.74 -9.80 -10.52
N ALA A 177 11.15 -8.87 -9.65
CA ALA A 177 11.55 -7.53 -10.03
C ALA A 177 13.04 -7.41 -10.43
N SER A 178 13.75 -8.53 -10.59
CA SER A 178 15.17 -8.56 -10.94
C SER A 178 15.39 -9.03 -12.40
N PRO A 179 16.22 -8.33 -13.20
CA PRO A 179 16.91 -7.08 -12.88
C PRO A 179 15.94 -5.88 -12.86
N VAL A 180 16.25 -4.88 -12.01
CA VAL A 180 15.49 -3.62 -11.98
C VAL A 180 15.87 -2.78 -13.20
N PRO A 181 14.90 -2.26 -13.97
CA PRO A 181 15.19 -1.43 -15.14
C PRO A 181 15.76 -0.07 -14.73
N THR A 182 16.94 0.29 -15.25
CA THR A 182 17.58 1.61 -15.05
C THR A 182 17.40 2.53 -16.25
N ASP A 183 16.74 2.06 -17.31
CA ASP A 183 16.43 2.82 -18.52
C ASP A 183 15.12 3.61 -18.41
N VAL A 184 14.64 3.87 -17.18
CA VAL A 184 13.50 4.75 -16.86
C VAL A 184 13.94 5.79 -15.84
N ASP A 185 13.16 6.87 -15.72
CA ASP A 185 13.50 7.97 -14.82
C ASP A 185 12.82 7.79 -13.44
N VAL A 186 11.60 7.20 -13.43
CA VAL A 186 10.87 6.87 -12.21
C VAL A 186 10.25 5.46 -12.28
N ILE A 187 10.32 4.71 -11.19
CA ILE A 187 9.57 3.46 -10.99
C ILE A 187 8.50 3.68 -9.93
N ILE A 188 7.27 3.24 -10.19
CA ILE A 188 6.17 3.22 -9.22
C ILE A 188 5.61 1.81 -9.16
N ASN A 189 5.92 1.10 -8.09
CA ASN A 189 5.36 -0.22 -7.84
C ASN A 189 4.07 -0.10 -7.03
N ILE A 190 3.03 -0.81 -7.44
CA ILE A 190 1.72 -0.78 -6.79
C ILE A 190 1.43 -2.18 -6.25
N GLY A 191 1.16 -2.28 -4.94
CA GLY A 191 0.83 -3.54 -4.29
C GLY A 191 -0.42 -3.43 -3.43
N LEU A 192 -1.09 -4.54 -3.20
CA LEU A 192 -2.18 -4.59 -2.23
C LEU A 192 -1.61 -4.41 -0.81
N GLY A 193 -2.08 -3.40 -0.09
CA GLY A 193 -1.82 -3.23 1.33
C GLY A 193 -2.80 -4.05 2.16
N VAL A 194 -2.30 -4.92 3.02
CA VAL A 194 -3.12 -5.72 3.95
C VAL A 194 -3.41 -4.90 5.20
N TYR A 195 -4.25 -3.88 5.07
CA TYR A 195 -4.65 -3.01 6.19
C TYR A 195 -6.16 -3.03 6.39
N ASP A 196 -6.61 -2.80 7.63
CA ASP A 196 -8.02 -2.65 8.00
C ASP A 196 -8.61 -1.30 7.52
N ARG A 197 -8.08 -0.73 6.44
CA ARG A 197 -8.48 0.58 5.88
C ARG A 197 -8.71 0.48 4.38
N PHE A 198 -9.91 0.89 3.95
CA PHE A 198 -10.31 0.93 2.54
C PHE A 198 -10.24 2.35 1.94
N ASP A 199 -9.81 3.32 2.75
CA ASP A 199 -9.84 4.76 2.47
C ASP A 199 -8.44 5.39 2.52
N ALA A 200 -7.39 4.58 2.48
CA ALA A 200 -6.01 5.02 2.57
C ALA A 200 -5.16 4.50 1.40
N LEU A 201 -4.27 5.35 0.92
CA LEU A 201 -3.21 5.04 -0.04
C LEU A 201 -1.88 5.25 0.68
N GLN A 202 -1.03 4.23 0.76
CA GLN A 202 0.12 4.25 1.64
C GLN A 202 1.43 4.16 0.85
N LEU A 203 2.27 5.19 0.96
CA LEU A 203 3.59 5.27 0.35
C LEU A 203 4.65 4.74 1.31
N GLU A 204 5.45 3.78 0.87
CA GLU A 204 6.60 3.31 1.64
C GLU A 204 7.75 4.32 1.54
N VAL A 205 8.31 4.67 2.70
CA VAL A 205 9.44 5.62 2.83
C VAL A 205 10.79 4.91 2.68
N GLY A 206 10.81 3.61 2.95
CA GLY A 206 11.97 2.74 2.84
C GLY A 206 11.54 1.27 2.80
N ALA A 207 12.50 0.36 2.72
CA ALA A 207 12.26 -1.08 2.68
C ALA A 207 13.05 -1.83 3.76
N TYR A 208 12.52 -2.96 4.21
CA TYR A 208 13.14 -3.82 5.20
C TYR A 208 13.91 -4.97 4.51
N ASN A 209 15.09 -5.32 5.00
CA ASN A 209 15.94 -6.33 4.37
C ASN A 209 15.54 -7.76 4.82
N GLN A 210 14.36 -8.22 4.40
CA GLN A 210 13.84 -9.55 4.76
C GLN A 210 12.89 -10.07 3.68
N ARG A 211 13.05 -11.37 3.37
CA ARG A 211 12.03 -12.21 2.74
C ARG A 211 11.40 -13.10 3.81
N GLU A 212 10.08 -13.09 3.87
CA GLU A 212 9.34 -14.00 4.74
C GLU A 212 8.00 -14.39 4.10
N GLY A 213 7.73 -15.69 4.01
CA GLY A 213 6.45 -16.23 3.56
C GLY A 213 6.58 -17.21 2.40
N THR A 214 5.44 -17.61 1.83
CA THR A 214 5.35 -18.49 0.67
C THR A 214 4.78 -17.71 -0.51
N ASP A 215 5.44 -17.76 -1.66
CA ASP A 215 4.99 -17.07 -2.87
C ASP A 215 3.90 -17.84 -3.64
N ALA A 216 3.41 -17.26 -4.73
CA ALA A 216 2.38 -17.84 -5.59
C ALA A 216 2.80 -19.15 -6.28
N ALA A 217 4.10 -19.42 -6.37
CA ALA A 217 4.65 -20.66 -6.90
C ALA A 217 4.86 -21.72 -5.82
N GLY A 218 4.50 -21.44 -4.57
CA GLY A 218 4.67 -22.35 -3.43
C GLY A 218 6.09 -22.35 -2.84
N VAL A 219 6.93 -21.37 -3.20
CA VAL A 219 8.31 -21.27 -2.69
C VAL A 219 8.31 -20.50 -1.37
N ALA A 220 8.76 -21.16 -0.30
CA ALA A 220 8.89 -20.54 1.02
C ALA A 220 10.28 -19.92 1.21
N ARG A 221 10.34 -18.72 1.81
CA ARG A 221 11.57 -18.01 2.17
C ARG A 221 11.47 -17.44 3.59
N ALA A 222 12.61 -17.37 4.27
CA ALA A 222 12.76 -16.80 5.62
C ALA A 222 14.23 -16.36 5.82
N GLU A 223 14.68 -15.37 5.05
CA GLU A 223 16.08 -14.97 4.94
C GLU A 223 16.20 -13.48 4.57
N PRO A 224 17.36 -12.83 4.80
CA PRO A 224 17.62 -11.49 4.28
C PRO A 224 17.48 -11.43 2.74
N ILE A 225 17.17 -10.25 2.22
CA ILE A 225 17.20 -10.02 0.76
C ILE A 225 18.65 -9.95 0.27
N ASP A 226 19.50 -9.24 1.04
CA ASP A 226 20.94 -9.11 0.86
C ASP A 226 21.67 -9.26 2.21
N ASP A 227 22.49 -10.30 2.37
CA ASP A 227 23.18 -10.62 3.62
C ASP A 227 24.20 -9.55 4.06
N ALA A 228 24.67 -8.69 3.14
CA ALA A 228 25.68 -7.67 3.41
C ALA A 228 25.07 -6.29 3.72
N ALA A 229 23.77 -6.11 3.48
CA ALA A 229 23.12 -4.82 3.54
C ALA A 229 22.47 -4.54 4.91
N PRO A 230 22.26 -3.26 5.28
CA PRO A 230 21.60 -2.91 6.54
C PRO A 230 20.16 -3.47 6.61
N PRO A 231 19.59 -3.64 7.83
CA PRO A 231 18.22 -4.14 8.00
C PRO A 231 17.15 -3.24 7.38
N ILE A 232 17.42 -1.94 7.25
CA ILE A 232 16.54 -0.96 6.63
C ILE A 232 17.32 -0.28 5.52
N LEU A 233 16.69 -0.16 4.36
CA LEU A 233 17.17 0.63 3.26
C LEU A 233 16.25 1.83 3.08
N ASP A 234 16.77 3.00 3.41
CA ASP A 234 16.08 4.28 3.20
C ASP A 234 16.31 4.80 1.77
N ALA A 235 15.44 5.71 1.34
CA ALA A 235 15.70 6.50 0.15
C ALA A 235 17.04 7.27 0.28
N PRO A 236 17.86 7.37 -0.79
CA PRO A 236 19.11 8.11 -0.75
C PRO A 236 18.91 9.57 -0.35
N ASP A 237 19.87 10.14 0.38
CA ASP A 237 19.85 11.56 0.69
C ASP A 237 20.02 12.40 -0.60
N GLY A 238 19.24 13.47 -0.73
CA GLY A 238 19.18 14.27 -1.95
C GLY A 238 18.25 13.73 -3.03
N SER A 239 17.74 12.49 -2.91
CA SER A 239 16.68 12.01 -3.78
C SER A 239 15.39 12.84 -3.61
N PRO A 240 14.64 13.12 -4.69
CA PRO A 240 13.36 13.82 -4.58
C PRO A 240 12.28 12.98 -3.88
N MET A 241 12.54 11.68 -3.62
CA MET A 241 11.58 10.76 -3.01
C MET A 241 11.03 11.23 -1.67
N LYS A 242 11.91 11.51 -0.69
CA LYS A 242 11.51 11.87 0.67
C LYS A 242 10.62 13.13 0.66
N ALA A 243 11.08 14.18 -0.03
CA ALA A 243 10.35 15.44 -0.13
C ALA A 243 8.97 15.29 -0.81
N ARG A 244 8.88 14.45 -1.87
CA ARG A 244 7.60 14.21 -2.56
C ARG A 244 6.62 13.39 -1.71
N ILE A 245 7.10 12.38 -0.98
CA ILE A 245 6.27 11.60 -0.04
C ILE A 245 5.78 12.50 1.11
N GLU A 246 6.67 13.31 1.69
CA GLU A 246 6.33 14.26 2.76
C GLU A 246 5.26 15.26 2.30
N ALA A 247 5.40 15.81 1.09
CA ALA A 247 4.42 16.75 0.53
C ALA A 247 3.04 16.13 0.26
N LEU A 248 2.96 14.81 0.11
CA LEU A 248 1.71 14.09 -0.11
C LEU A 248 1.05 13.59 1.18
N THR A 249 1.85 13.29 2.20
CA THR A 249 1.37 12.68 3.44
C THR A 249 0.33 13.57 4.13
N GLY A 250 -0.80 12.98 4.52
CA GLY A 250 -1.94 13.65 5.12
C GLY A 250 -2.87 14.37 4.14
N ARG A 251 -2.53 14.44 2.83
CA ARG A 251 -3.46 14.96 1.82
C ARG A 251 -4.58 13.94 1.57
N THR A 252 -5.74 14.45 1.16
CA THR A 252 -6.84 13.63 0.62
C THR A 252 -6.89 13.77 -0.89
N ILE A 253 -6.82 12.66 -1.62
CA ILE A 253 -6.89 12.60 -3.08
C ILE A 253 -8.00 11.62 -3.47
N ALA A 254 -9.03 12.12 -4.17
CA ALA A 254 -10.20 11.34 -4.58
C ALA A 254 -10.81 10.50 -3.42
N SER A 255 -10.97 11.12 -2.25
CA SER A 255 -11.47 10.50 -1.01
C SER A 255 -10.54 9.48 -0.33
N TYR A 256 -9.30 9.33 -0.80
CA TYR A 256 -8.27 8.55 -0.12
C TYR A 256 -7.31 9.45 0.65
N GLU A 257 -7.07 9.13 1.92
CA GLU A 257 -5.98 9.73 2.70
C GLU A 257 -4.64 9.13 2.25
N VAL A 258 -3.64 9.98 1.98
CA VAL A 258 -2.29 9.51 1.66
C VAL A 258 -1.47 9.40 2.93
N LEU A 259 -0.91 8.22 3.20
CA LEU A 259 -0.10 7.93 4.37
C LEU A 259 1.34 7.65 3.97
N ALA A 260 2.30 8.01 4.84
CA ALA A 260 3.67 7.52 4.76
C ALA A 260 3.86 6.33 5.69
N ALA A 261 4.59 5.33 5.22
CA ALA A 261 4.89 4.11 5.95
C ALA A 261 6.39 3.97 6.19
N PRO A 262 6.85 3.85 7.44
CA PRO A 262 8.24 3.50 7.69
C PRO A 262 8.51 2.04 7.31
N ALA A 263 9.77 1.76 6.96
CA ALA A 263 10.27 0.40 6.84
C ALA A 263 10.09 -0.36 8.15
N ARG A 264 9.67 -1.63 8.08
CA ARG A 264 9.24 -2.42 9.24
C ARG A 264 9.26 -3.90 8.92
N ALA A 265 9.51 -4.72 9.94
CA ALA A 265 9.71 -6.17 9.79
C ALA A 265 8.44 -6.93 9.37
N ASP A 266 7.25 -6.41 9.68
CA ASP A 266 5.96 -6.99 9.27
C ASP A 266 5.65 -6.76 7.78
N ASN A 267 6.39 -5.88 7.11
CA ASN A 267 6.39 -5.74 5.67
C ASN A 267 7.61 -6.48 5.09
N SER A 268 7.59 -7.81 5.11
CA SER A 268 8.70 -8.69 4.68
C SER A 268 8.35 -9.58 3.47
N TYR A 269 7.19 -9.36 2.85
CA TYR A 269 6.73 -10.11 1.68
C TYR A 269 7.17 -9.45 0.35
N LEU A 270 6.59 -9.87 -0.78
CA LEU A 270 7.06 -9.45 -2.11
C LEU A 270 6.92 -7.96 -2.44
N CYS A 271 5.95 -7.27 -1.85
CA CYS A 271 5.85 -5.81 -1.96
C CYS A 271 7.16 -5.16 -1.46
N ASN A 272 7.63 -5.63 -0.31
CA ASN A 272 8.87 -5.17 0.29
C ASN A 272 10.11 -5.61 -0.51
N GLU A 273 10.20 -6.87 -0.95
CA GLU A 273 11.33 -7.31 -1.78
C GLU A 273 11.47 -6.45 -3.05
N THR A 274 10.35 -6.19 -3.72
CA THR A 274 10.31 -5.38 -4.94
C THR A 274 10.73 -3.94 -4.66
N HIS A 275 10.25 -3.34 -3.57
CA HIS A 275 10.67 -2.00 -3.19
C HIS A 275 12.15 -1.94 -2.82
N TYR A 276 12.62 -2.92 -2.05
CA TYR A 276 14.01 -3.04 -1.62
C TYR A 276 14.96 -3.12 -2.80
N GLY A 277 14.69 -4.02 -3.77
CA GLY A 277 15.52 -4.15 -4.97
C GLY A 277 15.58 -2.87 -5.80
N ALA A 278 14.44 -2.18 -5.94
CA ALA A 278 14.38 -0.89 -6.64
C ALA A 278 15.17 0.21 -5.91
N LEU A 279 15.06 0.28 -4.58
CA LEU A 279 15.84 1.22 -3.75
C LEU A 279 17.33 0.92 -3.80
N ALA A 280 17.73 -0.36 -3.72
CA ALA A 280 19.12 -0.77 -3.79
C ALA A 280 19.73 -0.40 -5.14
N THR A 281 18.97 -0.57 -6.22
CA THR A 281 19.37 -0.13 -7.57
C THR A 281 19.52 1.39 -7.62
N LEU A 282 18.58 2.15 -7.06
CA LEU A 282 18.67 3.62 -6.99
C LEU A 282 19.88 4.10 -6.17
N VAL A 283 20.20 3.45 -5.05
CA VAL A 283 21.38 3.77 -4.22
C VAL A 283 22.69 3.42 -4.96
N GLY A 284 22.70 2.32 -5.70
CA GLY A 284 23.86 1.88 -6.48
C GLY A 284 24.07 2.63 -7.80
N ALA A 285 23.02 3.25 -8.34
CA ALA A 285 23.03 4.07 -9.55
C ALA A 285 23.82 5.37 -9.32
N GLY A 286 25.15 5.29 -9.42
CA GLY A 286 26.07 6.41 -9.21
C GLY A 286 26.84 6.85 -10.46
N GLY A 287 26.53 6.30 -11.64
CA GLY A 287 27.21 6.63 -12.90
C GLY A 287 26.33 7.47 -13.85
N GLU A 288 26.95 8.30 -14.69
CA GLU A 288 26.26 9.15 -15.71
C GLU A 288 25.36 8.36 -16.70
N ALA A 289 25.47 7.03 -16.73
CA ALA A 289 24.66 6.16 -17.58
C ALA A 289 23.32 5.73 -16.94
N ASP A 290 23.19 5.81 -15.61
CA ASP A 290 21.98 5.38 -14.90
C ASP A 290 21.02 6.56 -14.76
N ARG A 291 19.76 6.34 -15.18
CA ARG A 291 18.76 7.40 -15.33
C ARG A 291 17.71 7.41 -14.25
N LEU A 292 17.75 6.43 -13.36
CA LEU A 292 16.74 6.23 -12.33
C LEU A 292 16.91 7.31 -11.25
N GLU A 293 15.94 8.22 -11.14
CA GLU A 293 15.95 9.35 -10.19
C GLU A 293 15.16 9.05 -8.91
N ALA A 294 14.12 8.23 -9.03
CA ALA A 294 13.23 7.91 -7.92
C ALA A 294 12.52 6.56 -8.11
N VAL A 295 12.25 5.91 -6.98
CA VAL A 295 11.46 4.67 -6.94
C VAL A 295 10.40 4.80 -5.85
N TYR A 296 9.16 4.42 -6.11
CA TYR A 296 8.09 4.49 -5.12
C TYR A 296 7.43 3.13 -4.98
N PHE A 297 6.95 2.83 -3.78
CA PHE A 297 6.03 1.74 -3.56
C PHE A 297 4.76 2.27 -2.94
N LEU A 298 3.63 2.04 -3.63
CA LEU A 298 2.31 2.48 -3.22
C LEU A 298 1.46 1.26 -2.86
N HIS A 299 1.17 1.10 -1.57
CA HIS A 299 0.16 0.18 -1.11
C HIS A 299 -1.24 0.75 -1.31
N ILE A 300 -2.11 -0.04 -1.93
CA ILE A 300 -3.51 0.29 -2.21
C ILE A 300 -4.45 -0.65 -1.46
N PRO A 301 -5.67 -0.22 -1.10
CA PRO A 301 -6.65 -1.10 -0.51
C PRO A 301 -7.33 -1.96 -1.58
N TYR A 302 -8.16 -2.91 -1.15
CA TYR A 302 -9.14 -3.50 -2.05
C TYR A 302 -10.12 -2.44 -2.57
N ALA A 303 -10.56 -2.60 -3.81
CA ALA A 303 -11.64 -1.80 -4.38
C ALA A 303 -12.95 -2.13 -3.66
N LYS A 304 -13.54 -1.14 -2.98
CA LYS A 304 -14.87 -1.29 -2.35
C LYS A 304 -15.87 -1.70 -3.43
N SER A 305 -16.60 -2.81 -3.19
CA SER A 305 -17.56 -3.37 -4.15
C SER A 305 -17.02 -3.72 -5.54
N GLY A 306 -15.70 -3.85 -5.71
CA GLY A 306 -15.07 -4.07 -7.01
C GLY A 306 -15.10 -2.84 -7.94
N ASP A 307 -15.42 -1.66 -7.42
CA ASP A 307 -15.33 -0.41 -8.17
C ASP A 307 -13.86 0.04 -8.28
N TYR A 308 -13.23 -0.35 -9.39
CA TYR A 308 -11.86 0.02 -9.71
C TYR A 308 -11.73 1.47 -10.19
N GLU A 309 -12.83 2.15 -10.55
CA GLU A 309 -12.77 3.50 -11.10
C GLU A 309 -12.40 4.54 -10.03
N SER A 310 -13.04 4.44 -8.86
CA SER A 310 -12.74 5.32 -7.72
C SER A 310 -11.30 5.12 -7.23
N LEU A 311 -10.85 3.86 -7.14
CA LEU A 311 -9.48 3.55 -6.75
C LEU A 311 -8.47 4.03 -7.81
N ALA A 312 -8.77 3.83 -9.09
CA ALA A 312 -7.93 4.33 -10.19
C ALA A 312 -7.79 5.85 -10.14
N GLU A 313 -8.85 6.57 -9.78
CA GLU A 313 -8.82 8.03 -9.63
C GLU A 313 -7.85 8.47 -8.51
N GLY A 314 -7.96 7.85 -7.33
CA GLY A 314 -7.06 8.13 -6.21
C GLY A 314 -5.60 7.82 -6.53
N VAL A 315 -5.35 6.64 -7.10
CA VAL A 315 -4.00 6.20 -7.49
C VAL A 315 -3.44 7.10 -8.60
N THR A 316 -4.27 7.52 -9.57
CA THR A 316 -3.86 8.47 -10.62
C THR A 316 -3.38 9.78 -10.00
N GLY A 317 -4.15 10.34 -9.06
CA GLY A 317 -3.78 11.58 -8.39
C GLY A 317 -2.44 11.48 -7.67
N VAL A 318 -2.25 10.42 -6.86
CA VAL A 318 -0.97 10.18 -6.17
C VAL A 318 0.19 10.06 -7.17
N VAL A 319 0.04 9.25 -8.22
CA VAL A 319 1.07 9.05 -9.24
C VAL A 319 1.46 10.36 -9.91
N LEU A 320 0.48 11.17 -10.33
CA LEU A 320 0.73 12.45 -10.98
C LEU A 320 1.43 13.45 -10.03
N SER A 321 1.04 13.48 -8.75
CA SER A 321 1.73 14.32 -7.77
C SER A 321 3.20 13.88 -7.56
N LEU A 322 3.49 12.57 -7.59
CA LEU A 322 4.85 12.04 -7.43
C LEU A 322 5.76 12.37 -8.62
N VAL A 323 5.21 12.46 -9.84
CA VAL A 323 6.01 12.72 -11.05
C VAL A 323 5.98 14.17 -11.51
N GLY A 324 5.28 15.06 -10.78
CA GLY A 324 5.19 16.49 -11.11
C GLY A 324 4.27 16.79 -12.31
N GLY A 325 3.17 16.04 -12.43
CA GLY A 325 2.19 16.17 -13.51
C GLY A 325 0.83 16.77 -13.08
N GLU A 326 0.77 17.54 -11.98
CA GLU A 326 -0.46 18.24 -11.53
C GLU A 326 -0.72 19.57 -12.27
#